data_AF-A8WNC3-F1
#
_entry.id   AF-A8WNC3-F1
#
_cell.length_a   1.000
_cell.length_b   1.000
_cell.length_c   1.000
_cell.angle_alpha   90.00
_cell.angle_beta   90.00
_cell.angle_gamma   90.00
#
_symmetry.space_group_name_H-M   'P 1'
#
loop_
_entity.id
_entity.type
_entity.pdbx_description
1 polymer ?
#
loop_
_entity_poly.entity_id
_entity_poly.type
_entity_poly.pdbx_seq_one_letter_code
_entity_poly.pdbx_strand_id
1 'polypeptide(L)'
;MNAFWLSALCCIVIVSGVHGQTANIIEIPIPTNAPQASTSCTTATWLVWSDWSTCSDECGSCGVQMRTRTCLTTDSSCTCPGGATGVQYCNLDICRYPRTTCCNNFRVTSYLGRFACLNATIIL
;
A
#
# COMPACT_ATOMS: atom_id res chain seq x y z
N MET A 1 11.44 37.93 -40.69
CA MET A 1 11.44 36.49 -40.99
C MET A 1 11.40 35.76 -39.65
N ASN A 2 10.22 35.20 -39.34
CA ASN A 2 9.85 34.18 -38.32
C ASN A 2 10.38 34.37 -36.88
N ALA A 3 9.62 34.82 -35.87
CA ALA A 3 8.36 34.30 -35.30
C ALA A 3 8.46 32.86 -34.76
N PHE A 4 8.93 32.71 -33.51
CA PHE A 4 8.64 31.55 -32.67
C PHE A 4 7.74 31.99 -31.51
N TRP A 5 6.64 31.27 -31.36
CA TRP A 5 5.45 31.63 -30.64
C TRP A 5 5.62 31.68 -29.12
N LEU A 6 5.03 32.70 -28.49
CA LEU A 6 4.68 32.71 -27.07
C LEU A 6 3.56 31.70 -26.79
N SER A 7 3.64 31.01 -25.66
CA SER A 7 2.48 30.91 -24.76
C SER A 7 2.94 30.60 -23.34
N ALA A 8 2.70 31.59 -22.48
CA ALA A 8 2.69 31.43 -21.04
C ALA A 8 1.49 30.58 -20.63
N LEU A 9 1.73 29.55 -19.83
CA LEU A 9 0.72 28.96 -18.95
C LEU A 9 1.30 28.90 -17.55
N CYS A 10 0.98 29.94 -16.79
CA CYS A 10 1.02 29.96 -15.34
C CYS A 10 -0.19 29.15 -14.81
N CYS A 11 0.00 28.49 -13.68
CA CYS A 11 -1.03 27.87 -12.81
C CYS A 11 -1.73 26.59 -13.32
N ILE A 12 -1.30 25.44 -12.84
CA ILE A 12 -1.98 24.70 -11.75
C ILE A 12 -1.05 23.56 -11.31
N VAL A 13 -0.60 23.67 -10.07
CA VAL A 13 0.02 22.58 -9.34
C VAL A 13 -1.11 21.65 -8.91
N ILE A 14 -1.23 20.51 -9.57
CA ILE A 14 -1.63 19.27 -8.92
C ILE A 14 -0.74 18.20 -9.51
N VAL A 15 0.36 17.97 -8.80
CA VAL A 15 1.10 16.73 -8.87
C VAL A 15 0.07 15.66 -8.49
N SER A 16 -0.58 15.03 -9.46
CA SER A 16 -1.18 13.70 -9.25
C SER A 16 -0.03 12.69 -9.17
N GLY A 17 0.89 12.96 -8.24
CA GLY A 17 1.84 12.02 -7.75
C GLY A 17 1.03 11.07 -6.90
N VAL A 18 0.63 9.95 -7.51
CA VAL A 18 0.39 8.72 -6.78
C VAL A 18 1.69 8.34 -6.04
N HIS A 19 1.97 9.00 -4.93
CA HIS A 19 2.83 8.42 -3.89
C HIS A 19 2.00 7.42 -3.10
N GLY A 20 1.48 6.42 -3.80
CA GLY A 20 1.11 5.16 -3.17
C GLY A 20 2.41 4.45 -2.84
N GLN A 21 2.95 4.69 -1.65
CA GLN A 21 4.05 3.87 -1.13
C GLN A 21 3.53 2.44 -0.95
N THR A 22 3.78 1.57 -1.93
CA THR A 22 3.57 0.11 -1.83
C THR A 22 4.56 -0.57 -0.89
N ALA A 23 5.47 0.20 -0.30
CA ALA A 23 6.59 -0.23 0.54
C ALA A 23 6.22 -0.96 1.85
N ASN A 24 4.96 -0.90 2.28
CA ASN A 24 4.53 -1.40 3.60
C ASN A 24 3.40 -2.45 3.55
N ILE A 25 3.01 -2.91 2.36
CA ILE A 25 1.90 -3.87 2.18
C ILE A 25 2.45 -5.29 2.18
N ILE A 26 1.95 -6.10 3.11
CA ILE A 26 2.15 -7.55 3.21
C ILE A 26 0.83 -8.19 2.75
N GLU A 27 0.79 -8.69 1.52
CA GLU A 27 -0.30 -9.57 1.10
C GLU A 27 -0.06 -10.95 1.71
N ILE A 28 -1.06 -11.49 2.43
CA ILE A 28 -0.94 -12.84 2.97
C ILE A 28 -1.14 -13.80 1.78
N PRO A 29 -0.12 -14.58 1.38
CA PRO A 29 -0.28 -15.55 0.31
C PRO A 29 -1.29 -16.61 0.74
N ILE A 30 -2.08 -17.11 -0.21
CA ILE A 30 -2.80 -18.38 0.00
C ILE A 30 -1.80 -19.48 0.39
N PRO A 31 -2.14 -20.40 1.32
CA PRO A 31 -1.26 -21.50 1.68
C PRO A 31 -0.92 -22.33 0.44
N THR A 32 0.37 -22.56 0.21
CA THR A 32 0.92 -23.24 -0.98
C THR A 32 0.47 -24.69 -1.12
N ASN A 33 -0.16 -25.25 -0.09
CA ASN A 33 -0.68 -26.61 -0.06
C ASN A 33 -2.20 -26.68 -0.29
N ALA A 34 -2.85 -25.56 -0.60
CA ALA A 34 -4.17 -25.58 -1.24
C ALA A 34 -4.03 -26.12 -2.67
N PRO A 35 -4.99 -26.89 -3.20
CA PRO A 35 -4.93 -27.34 -4.58
C PRO A 35 -4.76 -26.12 -5.48
N GLN A 36 -3.58 -25.99 -6.10
CA GLN A 36 -3.33 -24.93 -7.06
C GLN A 36 -4.33 -25.13 -8.19
N ALA A 37 -5.18 -24.14 -8.43
CA ALA A 37 -6.10 -24.12 -9.55
C ALA A 37 -5.29 -24.16 -10.85
N SER A 38 -4.99 -25.37 -11.33
CA SER A 38 -4.42 -25.63 -12.64
C SER A 38 -5.56 -25.66 -13.64
N THR A 39 -6.20 -24.52 -13.88
CA THR A 39 -7.06 -24.31 -15.05
C THR A 39 -7.10 -22.81 -15.26
N SER A 40 -6.92 -22.36 -16.50
CA SER A 40 -7.09 -20.95 -16.89
C SER A 40 -8.51 -20.49 -16.57
N CYS A 41 -8.73 -20.04 -15.33
CA CYS A 41 -9.99 -19.53 -14.83
C CYS A 41 -10.16 -18.09 -15.29
N THR A 42 -10.43 -17.91 -16.59
CA THR A 42 -10.67 -16.60 -17.22
C THR A 42 -11.89 -15.89 -16.60
N THR A 43 -12.73 -16.61 -15.85
CA THR A 43 -13.96 -16.13 -15.20
C THR A 43 -13.79 -15.75 -13.73
N ALA A 44 -12.60 -15.95 -13.12
CA ALA A 44 -12.36 -15.55 -11.73
C ALA A 44 -11.76 -14.13 -11.67
N THR A 45 -12.46 -13.22 -11.00
CA THR A 45 -12.10 -11.81 -10.93
C THR A 45 -12.16 -11.30 -9.49
N TRP A 46 -11.16 -10.53 -9.10
CA TRP A 46 -11.20 -9.86 -7.80
C TRP A 46 -12.21 -8.73 -7.82
N LEU A 47 -13.08 -8.70 -6.81
CA LEU A 47 -13.83 -7.49 -6.49
C LEU A 47 -12.89 -6.40 -5.96
N VAL A 48 -13.41 -5.18 -5.89
CA VAL A 48 -12.71 -4.06 -5.28
C VAL A 48 -12.32 -4.42 -3.84
N TRP A 49 -11.13 -3.99 -3.44
CA TRP A 49 -10.73 -4.07 -2.05
C TRP A 49 -11.72 -3.33 -1.15
N SER A 50 -11.96 -3.87 0.04
CA SER A 50 -12.55 -3.10 1.11
C SER A 50 -11.65 -1.91 1.47
N ASP A 51 -12.25 -0.95 2.17
CA ASP A 51 -11.46 0.04 2.88
C ASP A 51 -10.52 -0.64 3.89
N TRP A 52 -9.44 0.06 4.21
CA TRP A 52 -8.55 -0.35 5.28
C TRP A 52 -9.29 -0.23 6.62
N SER A 53 -9.04 -1.19 7.50
CA SER A 53 -9.45 -1.11 8.90
C SER A 53 -8.81 0.10 9.57
N THR A 54 -9.33 0.46 10.73
CA THR A 54 -8.59 1.37 11.61
C THR A 54 -7.21 0.78 11.91
N CYS A 55 -6.22 1.67 12.01
CA CYS A 55 -4.88 1.29 12.41
C CYS A 55 -4.91 0.82 13.87
N SER A 56 -4.19 -0.25 14.19
CA SER A 56 -4.11 -0.77 15.56
C SER A 56 -3.30 0.11 16.51
N ASP A 57 -2.65 1.15 16.01
CA ASP A 57 -1.86 2.11 16.77
C ASP A 57 -1.86 3.47 16.07
N GLU A 58 -1.43 4.53 16.72
CA GLU A 58 -1.59 5.92 16.25
C GLU A 58 -0.26 6.58 15.83
N CYS A 59 0.88 5.92 16.03
CA CYS A 59 2.20 6.46 15.69
C CYS A 59 3.26 5.37 15.52
N GLY A 60 4.45 5.78 15.11
CA GLY A 60 5.71 5.04 15.14
C GLY A 60 5.81 3.90 14.14
N SER A 61 4.89 3.81 13.18
CA SER A 61 4.70 2.59 12.37
C SER A 61 4.53 1.34 13.27
N CYS A 62 3.93 1.53 14.44
CA CYS A 62 3.70 0.48 15.43
C CYS A 62 2.42 -0.31 15.16
N GLY A 63 1.48 0.30 14.44
CA GLY A 63 0.19 -0.29 14.13
C GLY A 63 0.15 -0.92 12.75
N VAL A 64 -0.80 -1.84 12.60
CA VAL A 64 -1.19 -2.41 11.30
C VAL A 64 -2.66 -2.15 11.02
N GLN A 65 -2.99 -2.08 9.74
CA GLN A 65 -4.36 -2.07 9.25
C GLN A 65 -4.54 -3.18 8.22
N MET A 66 -5.76 -3.67 8.12
CA MET A 66 -6.12 -4.81 7.29
C MET A 66 -7.20 -4.44 6.30
N ARG A 67 -7.19 -5.07 5.13
CA ARG A 67 -8.28 -4.99 4.16
C ARG A 67 -8.51 -6.35 3.52
N THR A 68 -9.69 -6.54 2.95
CA THR A 68 -10.07 -7.79 2.29
C THR A 68 -10.68 -7.53 0.93
N ARG A 69 -10.59 -8.50 0.02
CA ARG A 69 -11.31 -8.51 -1.25
C ARG A 69 -11.93 -9.87 -1.45
N THR A 70 -13.05 -9.91 -2.18
CA THR A 70 -13.74 -11.16 -2.51
C THR A 70 -13.41 -11.57 -3.93
N CYS A 71 -13.15 -12.85 -4.14
CA CYS A 71 -13.02 -13.42 -5.48
C CYS A 71 -14.40 -13.74 -6.03
N LEU A 72 -14.78 -13.10 -7.13
CA LEU A 72 -15.99 -13.42 -7.88
C LEU A 72 -15.65 -14.47 -8.94
N THR A 73 -16.28 -15.63 -8.87
CA THR A 73 -16.17 -16.68 -9.87
C THR A 73 -17.48 -17.44 -10.02
N THR A 74 -17.74 -17.94 -11.21
CA THR A 74 -18.88 -18.82 -11.51
C THR A 74 -18.55 -20.29 -11.25
N ASP A 75 -17.27 -20.63 -11.12
CA ASP A 75 -16.78 -21.99 -10.92
C ASP A 75 -16.17 -22.13 -9.53
N SER A 76 -16.73 -23.03 -8.71
CA SER A 76 -16.23 -23.31 -7.36
C SER A 76 -14.83 -23.95 -7.34
N SER A 77 -14.37 -24.49 -8.48
CA SER A 77 -13.01 -24.99 -8.68
C SER A 77 -11.99 -23.90 -9.01
N CYS A 78 -12.46 -22.67 -9.23
CA CYS A 78 -11.61 -21.54 -9.61
C CYS A 78 -11.32 -20.63 -8.42
N THR A 79 -10.08 -20.16 -8.34
CA THR A 79 -9.63 -19.21 -7.32
C THR A 79 -8.91 -18.05 -7.99
N CYS A 80 -9.13 -16.84 -7.49
CA CYS A 80 -8.43 -15.67 -8.01
C CYS A 80 -6.95 -15.72 -7.60
N PRO A 81 -6.02 -15.31 -8.49
CA PRO A 81 -4.60 -15.31 -8.17
C PRO A 81 -4.26 -14.27 -7.10
N GLY A 82 -3.49 -14.68 -6.08
CA GLY A 82 -3.03 -13.82 -4.98
C GLY A 82 -3.85 -13.95 -3.68
N GLY A 83 -3.54 -13.10 -2.71
CA GLY A 83 -4.20 -13.11 -1.40
C GLY A 83 -5.56 -12.40 -1.41
N ALA A 84 -6.51 -12.89 -0.61
CA ALA A 84 -7.78 -12.20 -0.33
C ALA A 84 -7.64 -11.12 0.75
N THR A 85 -6.52 -11.12 1.49
CA THR A 85 -6.27 -10.22 2.62
C THR A 85 -4.95 -9.47 2.43
N GLY A 86 -5.00 -8.16 2.65
CA GLY A 86 -3.82 -7.30 2.71
C GLY A 86 -3.64 -6.75 4.12
N VAL A 87 -2.40 -6.71 4.59
CA VAL A 87 -2.01 -6.10 5.86
C VAL A 87 -0.96 -5.03 5.56
N GLN A 88 -0.98 -3.88 6.23
CA GLN A 88 0.10 -2.92 6.10
C GLN A 88 0.35 -2.16 7.40
N TYR A 89 1.60 -1.69 7.59
CA TYR A 89 1.92 -0.75 8.65
C TYR A 89 1.29 0.62 8.37
N CYS A 90 0.84 1.29 9.42
CA CYS A 90 0.15 2.57 9.35
C CYS A 90 0.64 3.54 10.42
N ASN A 91 0.24 4.81 10.29
CA ASN A 91 0.61 5.91 11.18
C ASN A 91 2.13 6.06 11.33
N LEU A 92 2.73 6.52 10.22
CA LEU A 92 4.18 6.66 10.06
C LEU A 92 4.78 7.79 10.89
N ASP A 93 3.97 8.69 11.45
CA ASP A 93 4.46 9.79 12.28
C ASP A 93 5.14 9.26 13.54
N ILE A 94 6.22 9.90 13.97
CA ILE A 94 6.96 9.46 15.15
C ILE A 94 6.09 9.43 16.41
N CYS A 95 6.27 8.40 17.24
CA CYS A 95 5.74 8.44 18.60
C CYS A 95 6.58 9.40 19.45
N ARG A 96 5.93 10.09 20.39
CA ARG A 96 6.60 10.91 21.41
C ARG A 96 6.86 10.09 22.67
N TYR A 97 7.83 10.54 23.46
CA TYR A 97 8.07 10.02 24.82
C TYR A 97 6.74 10.00 25.61
N PRO A 98 6.42 8.93 26.36
CA PRO A 98 7.30 7.84 26.82
C PRO A 98 7.38 6.62 25.89
N ARG A 99 6.76 6.67 24.71
CA ARG A 99 6.74 5.53 23.79
C ARG A 99 8.03 5.47 22.95
N THR A 100 8.37 4.27 22.48
CA THR A 100 9.43 4.09 21.49
C THR A 100 9.08 4.85 20.21
N THR A 101 10.00 5.66 19.70
CA THR A 101 9.78 6.58 18.57
C THR A 101 9.29 5.86 17.31
N CYS A 102 9.89 4.71 16.98
CA CYS A 102 9.50 3.82 15.89
C CYS A 102 9.52 2.36 16.38
N CYS A 103 8.59 1.53 15.90
CA CYS A 103 8.52 0.11 16.25
C CYS A 103 9.11 -0.80 15.16
N ASN A 104 9.30 -2.08 15.49
CA ASN A 104 9.78 -3.11 14.57
C ASN A 104 11.14 -2.72 13.95
N ASN A 105 11.30 -2.87 12.63
CA ASN A 105 12.52 -2.50 11.90
C ASN A 105 12.44 -1.10 11.26
N PHE A 106 11.50 -0.26 11.72
CA PHE A 106 11.37 1.10 11.21
C PHE A 106 12.31 2.05 11.96
N ARG A 107 12.91 2.98 11.22
CA ARG A 107 13.76 4.03 11.78
C ARG A 107 13.23 5.40 11.41
N VAL A 108 13.59 6.38 12.22
CA VAL A 108 13.31 7.79 11.93
C VAL A 108 14.03 8.19 10.64
N THR A 109 13.25 8.66 9.67
CA THR A 109 13.70 9.09 8.34
C THR A 109 12.98 10.38 7.98
N SER A 110 13.61 11.24 7.18
CA SER A 110 12.92 12.40 6.60
C SER A 110 12.06 11.97 5.41
N TYR A 111 10.76 12.25 5.47
CA TYR A 111 9.83 11.99 4.38
C TYR A 111 8.90 13.19 4.20
N LEU A 112 8.87 13.78 3.00
CA LEU A 112 8.05 14.96 2.67
C LEU A 112 8.19 16.12 3.68
N GLY A 113 9.42 16.39 4.13
CA GLY A 113 9.70 17.49 5.06
C GLY A 113 9.31 17.25 6.52
N ARG A 114 8.91 16.03 6.91
CA ARG A 114 8.66 15.61 8.30
C ARG A 114 9.46 14.37 8.67
N PHE A 115 9.57 14.09 9.98
CA PHE A 115 10.13 12.84 10.49
C PHE A 115 9.07 11.75 10.50
N ALA A 116 9.37 10.63 9.84
CA ALA A 116 8.50 9.47 9.76
C ALA A 116 9.29 8.17 10.01
N CYS A 117 8.59 7.13 10.42
CA CYS A 117 9.14 5.81 10.68
C CYS A 117 9.06 4.96 9.41
N LEU A 118 10.19 4.84 8.71
CA LEU A 118 10.31 4.14 7.42
C LEU A 118 11.40 3.07 7.46
N ASN A 119 11.26 2.07 6.60
CA ASN A 119 12.15 0.92 6.60
C ASN A 119 13.57 1.31 6.13
N ALA A 120 14.56 0.77 6.83
CA ALA A 120 15.95 0.55 6.43
C ALA A 120 16.29 0.78 4.96
N THR A 121 15.66 -0.08 4.18
CA THR A 121 16.04 -0.49 2.84
C THR A 121 15.43 0.37 1.72
N ILE A 122 14.63 1.39 2.07
CA ILE A 122 13.81 2.15 1.12
C ILE A 122 14.24 3.63 1.09
N ILE A 123 15.53 3.88 1.25
CA ILE A 123 16.15 5.17 0.90
C ILE A 123 17.19 4.86 -0.18
N LEU A 124 16.78 5.02 -1.44
CA LEU A 124 17.66 5.15 -2.62
C LEU A 124 17.51 6.56 -3.16
#